data_AF-A0A382DAM7-F1
#
_entry.id   AF-A0A382DAM7-F1
#
_cell.length_a   1.000
_cell.length_b   1.000
_cell.length_c   1.000
_cell.angle_alpha   90.00
_cell.angle_beta   90.00
_cell.angle_gamma   90.00
#
_symmetry.space_group_name_H-M   'P 1'
#
loop_
_entity.id
_entity.type
_entity.pdbx_description
1 polymer ?
#
loop_
_entity_poly.entity_id
_entity_poly.type
_entity_poly.pdbx_seq_one_letter_code
_entity_poly.pdbx_strand_id
1 'polypeptide(L)' 'MVEKVLGWIRSVTEIGLALIALGVVLQIIFGSAVPFLGIDVVGSVVALVKQFGSEGLVGLVSIWVLWAIYSKK' A
#
# COMPACT_ATOMS: atom_id res chain seq x y z
N MET A 1 29.03 -7.16 2.68
CA MET A 1 28.47 -6.19 3.65
C MET A 1 27.07 -5.73 3.26
N VAL A 2 26.85 -5.33 2.00
CA VAL A 2 25.54 -4.91 1.47
C VAL A 2 24.46 -5.98 1.67
N GLU A 3 24.79 -7.27 1.43
CA GLU A 3 23.85 -8.39 1.65
C GLU A 3 23.38 -8.52 3.09
N LYS A 4 24.27 -8.24 4.07
CA LYS A 4 23.94 -8.29 5.49
C LYS A 4 23.01 -7.14 5.90
N VAL A 5 23.21 -5.96 5.29
CA VAL A 5 22.34 -4.79 5.47
C VAL A 5 20.99 -5.03 4.82
N LEU A 6 20.94 -5.56 3.60
CA LEU A 6 19.71 -5.95 2.91
C LEU A 6 18.93 -7.01 3.70
N GLY A 7 19.62 -8.00 4.28
CA GLY A 7 19.01 -8.99 5.16
C GLY A 7 18.34 -8.37 6.38
N TRP A 8 19.03 -7.43 7.04
CA TRP A 8 18.46 -6.70 8.18
C TRP A 8 17.24 -5.86 7.81
N ILE A 9 17.31 -5.10 6.71
CA ILE A 9 16.19 -4.30 6.22
C ILE A 9 14.98 -5.18 5.93
N ARG A 10 15.22 -6.35 5.32
CA ARG A 10 14.16 -7.30 5.00
C ARG A 10 13.50 -7.84 6.26
N SER A 11 14.27 -8.29 7.25
CA SER A 11 13.72 -8.78 8.51
C SER A 11 12.93 -7.71 9.26
N VAL A 12 13.42 -6.47 9.31
CA VAL A 12 12.68 -5.36 9.93
C VAL A 12 11.39 -5.03 9.17
N THR A 13 11.44 -5.06 7.84
CA THR A 13 10.27 -4.86 6.98
C THR A 13 9.22 -5.96 7.20
N GLU A 14 9.65 -7.22 7.30
CA GLU A 14 8.76 -8.35 7.59
C GLU A 14 8.08 -8.22 8.95
N ILE A 15 8.82 -7.79 9.98
CA ILE A 15 8.26 -7.48 11.31
C ILE A 15 7.26 -6.33 11.21
N GLY A 16 7.61 -5.23 10.54
CA GLY A 16 6.73 -4.09 10.34
C GLY A 16 5.43 -4.48 9.61
N LEU A 17 5.53 -5.32 8.59
CA LEU A 17 4.38 -5.82 7.84
C LEU A 17 3.48 -6.69 8.70
N ALA A 18 4.05 -7.57 9.53
CA ALA A 18 3.28 -8.39 10.48
C ALA A 18 2.55 -7.52 11.51
N LEU A 19 3.17 -6.44 11.99
CA LEU A 19 2.54 -5.48 12.91
C LEU A 19 1.39 -4.71 12.25
N ILE A 20 1.55 -4.28 10.99
CA ILE A 20 0.47 -3.63 10.22
C ILE A 20 -0.70 -4.60 10.04
N ALA A 21 -0.42 -5.84 9.66
CA ALA A 21 -1.45 -6.88 9.48
C ALA A 21 -2.21 -7.15 10.79
N LEU A 22 -1.50 -7.24 11.92
CA LEU A 22 -2.10 -7.35 13.25
C LEU A 22 -3.01 -6.16 13.56
N GLY A 23 -2.53 -4.93 13.29
CA GLY A 23 -3.31 -3.71 13.49
C GLY A 23 -4.61 -3.68 12.67
N VAL A 24 -4.55 -4.12 11.41
CA VAL A 24 -5.73 -4.25 10.54
C VAL A 24 -6.75 -5.22 11.12
N VAL A 25 -6.32 -6.42 11.53
CA VAL A 25 -7.23 -7.43 12.11
C VAL A 25 -7.88 -6.91 13.39
N LEU A 26 -7.11 -6.27 14.28
CA LEU A 26 -7.64 -5.72 15.52
C LEU A 26 -8.64 -4.58 15.27
N GLN A 27 -8.37 -3.69 14.31
CA GLN A 27 -9.33 -2.63 13.95
C GLN A 27 -10.61 -3.16 13.30
N ILE A 28 -10.54 -4.27 12.55
CA ILE A 28 -11.74 -4.89 11.98
C ILE A 28 -12.61 -5.50 13.10
N ILE A 29 -12.00 -6.15 14.10
CA ILE A 29 -12.73 -6.82 15.19
C ILE A 29 -13.31 -5.80 16.20
N PHE A 30 -12.51 -4.80 16.59
CA PHE A 30 -12.88 -3.85 17.65
C PHE A 30 -13.41 -2.50 17.12
N GLY A 31 -13.31 -2.23 15.82
CA GLY A 31 -13.72 -0.96 15.20
C GLY A 31 -12.68 0.15 15.32
N SER A 32 -13.11 1.41 15.14
CA SER A 32 -12.23 2.60 15.14
C SER A 32 -11.51 2.86 16.46
N ALA A 33 -11.97 2.24 17.55
CA ALA A 33 -11.42 2.39 18.88
C ALA A 33 -10.56 1.19 19.26
N VAL A 34 -9.40 1.03 18.60
CA VAL A 34 -8.34 0.17 19.13
C VAL A 34 -7.51 1.01 20.11
N PRO A 35 -7.79 0.95 21.43
CA PRO A 35 -7.38 2.00 22.38
C PRO A 35 -5.86 2.08 22.60
N PHE A 36 -5.13 1.03 22.21
CA PHE A 36 -3.70 0.88 22.41
C PHE A 36 -2.85 1.24 21.19
N LEU A 37 -3.47 1.41 20.01
CA LEU A 37 -2.74 1.85 18.81
C LEU A 37 -2.82 3.37 18.66
N GLY A 38 -3.98 4.00 18.88
CA GLY A 38 -4.14 5.45 18.69
C GLY A 38 -3.93 5.94 17.24
N ILE A 39 -3.75 5.02 16.30
CA ILE A 39 -3.54 5.27 14.87
C ILE A 39 -4.55 4.45 14.07
N ASP A 40 -5.07 5.03 12.98
CA ASP A 40 -5.97 4.33 12.06
C ASP A 40 -5.19 3.64 10.93
N VAL A 41 -4.86 2.36 11.12
CA VAL A 41 -4.08 1.57 10.18
C VAL A 41 -4.91 1.24 8.93
N VAL A 42 -6.17 0.83 9.10
CA VAL A 42 -7.10 0.53 8.00
C VAL A 42 -7.35 1.79 7.17
N GLY A 43 -7.62 2.92 7.82
CA GLY A 43 -7.79 4.21 7.12
C GLY A 43 -6.56 4.60 6.30
N SER A 44 -5.35 4.41 6.85
CA SER A 44 -4.09 4.68 6.15
C SER A 44 -3.90 3.79 4.92
N VAL A 45 -4.20 2.49 5.03
CA VAL A 45 -4.12 1.55 3.90
C VAL A 45 -5.16 1.90 2.83
N VAL A 46 -6.40 2.19 3.22
CA VAL A 46 -7.47 2.58 2.28
C VAL A 46 -7.13 3.90 1.58
N ALA A 47 -6.52 4.87 2.28
CA ALA A 47 -6.09 6.12 1.68
C ALA A 47 -5.01 5.90 0.61
N LEU A 48 -4.02 5.04 0.89
CA LEU A 48 -2.99 4.67 -0.09
C LEU A 48 -3.58 3.95 -1.31
N VAL A 49 -4.49 2.99 -1.09
CA VAL A 49 -5.18 2.29 -2.17
C VAL A 49 -6.02 3.26 -3.01
N LYS A 50 -6.70 4.23 -2.37
CA LYS A 50 -7.43 5.28 -3.07
C LYS A 50 -6.51 6.17 -3.89
N GLN A 51 -5.33 6.54 -3.40
CA GLN A 51 -4.34 7.29 -4.17
C GLN A 51 -3.86 6.50 -5.39
N PHE A 52 -3.60 5.20 -5.25
CA PHE A 52 -3.24 4.37 -6.40
C PHE A 52 -4.42 4.16 -7.38
N GLY A 53 -5.65 4.09 -6.87
CA GLY A 53 -6.86 3.96 -7.68
C GLY A 53 -7.26 5.25 -8.41
N SER A 54 -7.03 6.43 -7.81
CA SER A 54 -7.30 7.73 -8.46
C SER A 54 -6.37 7.96 -9.65
N GLU A 55 -5.13 7.52 -9.53
CA GLU A 55 -4.17 7.51 -10.65
C GLU A 55 -4.46 6.40 -11.68
N GLY A 56 -5.34 5.43 -11.35
CA GLY A 56 -5.76 4.37 -12.29
C GLY A 56 -6.48 4.91 -13.53
N LEU A 57 -7.18 6.03 -13.39
CA LEU A 57 -7.76 6.77 -14.52
C LEU A 57 -6.66 7.37 -15.42
N VAL A 58 -5.63 7.95 -14.81
CA VAL A 58 -4.45 8.47 -15.54
C VAL A 58 -3.70 7.32 -16.22
N GLY A 59 -3.62 6.14 -15.60
CA GLY A 59 -3.05 4.92 -16.19
C GLY A 59 -3.83 4.43 -17.42
N LEU A 60 -5.16 4.37 -17.35
CA LEU A 60 -6.01 4.02 -18.48
C LEU A 60 -5.89 5.03 -19.63
N VAL A 61 -5.86 6.32 -19.31
CA VAL A 61 -5.63 7.40 -20.30
C VAL A 61 -4.25 7.25 -20.95
N SER A 62 -3.22 6.91 -20.18
CA SER A 62 -1.86 6.70 -20.69
C SER A 62 -1.80 5.53 -21.69
N ILE A 63 -2.47 4.41 -21.39
CA ILE A 63 -2.58 3.27 -22.31
C ILE A 63 -3.31 3.67 -23.60
N TRP A 64 -4.39 4.44 -23.50
CA TRP A 64 -5.15 4.91 -24.65
C TRP A 64 -4.32 5.83 -25.56
N VAL A 65 -3.54 6.74 -24.98
CA VAL A 65 -2.62 7.62 -25.73
C VAL A 65 -1.56 6.80 -26.46
N LEU A 66 -0.93 5.83 -25.78
CA LEU A 66 0.06 4.94 -26.40
C LEU A 66 -0.55 4.13 -27.55
N TRP A 67 -1.76 3.61 -27.36
CA TRP A 67 -2.50 2.89 -28.39
C TRP A 67 -2.83 3.80 -29.59
N ALA A 68 -3.29 5.04 -29.36
CA ALA A 68 -3.61 6.00 -30.41
C ALA A 68 -2.37 6.39 -31.24
N ILE A 69 -1.20 6.52 -30.59
CA ILE A 69 0.08 6.77 -31.29
C ILE A 69 0.47 5.54 -32.12
N TYR A 70 0.36 4.34 -31.57
CA TYR A 70 0.80 3.11 -32.23
C TYR A 70 -0.14 2.66 -33.35
N SER A 71 -1.44 2.91 -33.21
CA SER A 71 -2.48 2.58 -34.20
C SER A 71 -2.54 3.54 -35.39
N LYS A 72 -1.70 4.58 -35.41
CA LYS A 72 -1.51 5.48 -36.57
C LYS A 72 -0.41 5.02 -37.55
N LYS A 73 0.11 3.80 -37.39
CA LYS A 73 0.78 3.05 -38.45
C LYS A 73 -0.21 2.15 -39.17
#